data_AF-A0A950ZNF2-F1
#
_entry.id   AF-A0A950ZNF2-F1
#
_cell.length_a   1.000
_cell.length_b   1.000
_cell.length_c   1.000
_cell.angle_alpha   90.00
_cell.angle_beta   90.00
_cell.angle_gamma   90.00
#
_symmetry.space_group_name_H-M   'P 1'
#
loop_
_entity.id
_entity.type
_entity.pdbx_description
1 polymer ?
#
loop_
_entity_poly.entity_id
_entity_poly.type
_entity_poly.pdbx_seq_one_letter_code
_entity_poly.pdbx_strand_id
1 'polypeptide(L)'
;CRTSWCFAHWKLVRGKPYCRRHATVIEGLDGEHAVGGLPDLTNRAASLAAWMGRELEAPVRALLQNAGPEGSRVISEPLRPALAPGAGRRWQRAWTLADDSGVLNRVSVEVEEHDDSEVVVRVDGSVIGQGIPPWIQGGTGSEEERRDFREAIAHSIEQVISGREFVRVL
;
A
#
# COMPACT_ATOMS: atom_id res chain seq x y z
N CYS A 1 -21.76 6.75 0.74
CA CYS A 1 -21.17 6.87 -0.61
C CYS A 1 -22.29 6.89 -1.66
N ARG A 2 -22.31 7.83 -2.61
CA ARG A 2 -23.37 7.92 -3.65
C ARG A 2 -23.15 6.98 -4.84
N THR A 3 -22.16 6.09 -4.82
CA THR A 3 -21.81 5.23 -5.98
C THR A 3 -22.11 3.74 -5.77
N SER A 4 -22.73 3.36 -4.65
CA SER A 4 -23.10 1.96 -4.35
C SER A 4 -24.51 1.56 -4.79
N TRP A 5 -25.22 2.40 -5.55
CA TRP A 5 -26.63 2.17 -5.91
C TRP A 5 -26.83 1.25 -7.12
N CYS A 6 -25.82 1.06 -7.96
CA CYS A 6 -25.92 0.21 -9.14
C CYS A 6 -25.44 -1.21 -8.82
N PHE A 7 -26.28 -2.21 -9.08
CA PHE A 7 -25.95 -3.61 -8.84
C PHE A 7 -24.73 -4.12 -9.64
N ALA A 8 -24.33 -3.42 -10.71
CA ALA A 8 -23.13 -3.75 -11.49
C ALA A 8 -21.83 -3.19 -10.88
N HIS A 9 -21.90 -2.22 -9.95
CA HIS A 9 -20.73 -1.46 -9.48
C HIS A 9 -20.45 -1.58 -7.98
N TRP A 10 -21.26 -2.36 -7.28
CA TRP A 10 -21.00 -2.74 -5.89
C TRP A 10 -20.35 -4.13 -5.81
N LYS A 11 -19.62 -4.35 -4.72
CA LYS A 11 -18.99 -5.61 -4.34
C LYS A 11 -19.45 -5.96 -2.92
N LEU A 12 -19.76 -7.23 -2.70
CA LEU A 12 -20.03 -7.76 -1.38
C LEU A 12 -18.72 -8.02 -0.65
N VAL A 13 -18.52 -7.37 0.49
CA VAL A 13 -17.39 -7.63 1.38
C VAL A 13 -17.96 -7.91 2.76
N ARG A 14 -17.70 -9.10 3.31
CA ARG A 14 -18.24 -9.55 4.61
C ARG A 14 -19.76 -9.37 4.71
N GLY A 15 -20.48 -9.74 3.66
CA GLY A 15 -21.95 -9.66 3.59
C GLY A 15 -22.53 -8.24 3.45
N LYS A 16 -21.69 -7.20 3.34
CA LYS A 16 -22.14 -5.81 3.22
C LYS A 16 -21.83 -5.23 1.83
N PRO A 17 -22.74 -4.41 1.25
CA PRO A 17 -22.55 -3.78 -0.04
C PRO A 17 -21.58 -2.60 -0.01
N TYR A 18 -20.56 -2.58 -0.89
CA TYR A 18 -19.66 -1.43 -1.05
C TYR A 18 -19.44 -1.09 -2.52
N CYS A 19 -19.28 0.19 -2.86
CA CYS A 19 -18.75 0.54 -4.18
C CYS A 19 -17.29 0.06 -4.32
N ARG A 20 -16.80 -0.13 -5.54
CA ARG A 20 -15.45 -0.66 -5.82
C ARG A 20 -14.34 -0.05 -4.95
N ARG A 21 -14.29 1.29 -4.83
CA ARG A 21 -13.29 2.01 -4.00
C ARG A 21 -13.37 1.59 -2.53
N HIS A 22 -14.56 1.58 -1.94
CA HIS A 22 -14.72 1.20 -0.53
C HIS A 22 -14.53 -0.29 -0.32
N ALA A 23 -14.90 -1.13 -1.29
CA ALA A 23 -14.68 -2.56 -1.21
C ALA A 23 -13.19 -2.89 -1.07
N THR A 24 -12.33 -2.29 -1.90
CA THR A 24 -10.87 -2.47 -1.81
C THR A 24 -10.32 -2.10 -0.44
N VAL A 25 -10.81 -1.02 0.16
CA VAL A 25 -10.38 -0.62 1.50
C VAL A 25 -10.81 -1.63 2.55
N ILE A 26 -12.10 -1.99 2.58
CA ILE A 26 -12.65 -2.94 3.57
C ILE A 26 -12.03 -4.33 3.45
N GLU A 27 -11.70 -4.77 2.23
CA GLU A 27 -10.96 -6.02 1.99
C GLU A 27 -9.55 -6.00 2.55
N GLY A 28 -8.89 -4.85 2.51
CA GLY A 28 -7.55 -4.68 3.05
C GLY A 28 -7.50 -4.68 4.57
N LEU A 29 -8.59 -4.30 5.27
CA LEU A 29 -8.60 -4.17 6.73
C LEU A 29 -8.58 -5.52 7.46
N ASP A 30 -7.93 -5.55 8.63
CA ASP A 30 -7.98 -6.68 9.56
C ASP A 30 -9.30 -6.70 10.34
N GLY A 31 -10.31 -7.41 9.84
CA GLY A 31 -11.63 -7.48 10.49
C GLY A 31 -12.46 -6.20 10.41
N GLU A 32 -13.63 -6.19 11.07
CA GLU A 32 -14.62 -5.10 10.98
C GLU A 32 -14.19 -3.81 11.67
N HIS A 33 -13.18 -3.87 12.54
CA HIS A 33 -12.64 -2.73 13.25
C HIS A 33 -11.14 -2.63 12.97
N ALA A 34 -10.74 -1.72 12.09
CA ALA A 34 -9.35 -1.32 12.00
C ALA A 34 -8.94 -0.74 13.37
N VAL A 35 -7.94 -1.32 14.03
CA VAL A 35 -7.29 -0.70 15.19
C VAL A 35 -6.81 0.69 14.75
N GLY A 36 -7.37 1.76 15.33
CA GLY A 36 -7.11 3.15 14.89
C GLY A 36 -8.21 3.82 14.06
N GLY A 37 -9.37 3.17 13.90
CA GLY A 37 -10.60 3.76 13.35
C GLY A 37 -10.81 3.51 11.87
N LEU A 38 -12.06 3.71 11.42
CA LEU A 38 -12.41 3.56 10.00
C LEU A 38 -11.81 4.69 9.15
N PRO A 39 -11.53 4.41 7.86
CA PRO A 39 -11.13 5.43 6.89
C PRO A 39 -12.16 6.54 6.74
N ASP A 40 -11.68 7.77 6.56
CA ASP A 40 -12.52 8.85 6.03
C ASP A 40 -12.82 8.58 4.55
N LEU A 41 -14.11 8.55 4.20
CA LEU A 41 -14.57 8.23 2.84
C LEU A 41 -14.29 9.35 1.83
N THR A 42 -14.03 10.57 2.32
CA THR A 42 -13.64 11.71 1.48
C THR A 42 -12.14 11.74 1.21
N ASN A 43 -11.36 11.13 2.10
CA ASN A 43 -9.91 11.01 1.99
C ASN A 43 -9.48 9.81 1.14
N ARG A 44 -8.46 9.97 0.31
CA ARG A 44 -7.95 8.94 -0.61
C ARG A 44 -6.92 8.02 0.02
N ALA A 45 -6.31 8.39 1.14
CA ALA A 45 -5.14 7.73 1.70
C ALA A 45 -5.33 6.23 1.88
N ALA A 46 -6.41 5.82 2.56
CA ALA A 46 -6.71 4.40 2.75
C ALA A 46 -6.92 3.66 1.43
N SER A 47 -7.67 4.26 0.49
CA SER A 47 -7.93 3.65 -0.82
C SER A 47 -6.70 3.56 -1.69
N LEU A 48 -5.81 4.55 -1.62
CA LEU A 48 -4.59 4.59 -2.40
C LEU A 48 -3.56 3.60 -1.83
N ALA A 49 -3.34 3.58 -0.52
CA ALA A 49 -2.50 2.59 0.14
C ALA A 49 -3.01 1.15 -0.09
N ALA A 50 -4.33 0.93 -0.06
CA ALA A 50 -4.92 -0.38 -0.36
C ALA A 50 -4.74 -0.79 -1.82
N TRP A 51 -4.90 0.15 -2.76
CA TRP A 51 -4.67 -0.09 -4.18
C TRP A 51 -3.21 -0.46 -4.44
N MET A 52 -2.27 0.39 -3.99
CA MET A 52 -0.84 0.13 -4.10
C MET A 52 -0.46 -1.21 -3.46
N GLY A 53 -0.97 -1.48 -2.26
CA GLY A 53 -0.74 -2.71 -1.54
C GLY A 53 -1.31 -3.97 -2.20
N ARG A 54 -2.20 -3.83 -3.19
CA ARG A 54 -2.64 -4.95 -4.03
C ARG A 54 -1.76 -5.09 -5.25
N GLU A 55 -1.45 -3.99 -5.94
CA GLU A 55 -0.62 -3.99 -7.15
C GLU A 55 0.82 -4.48 -6.85
N LEU A 56 1.32 -4.21 -5.65
CA LEU A 56 2.67 -4.57 -5.23
C LEU A 56 2.77 -5.91 -4.50
N GLU A 57 1.65 -6.57 -4.20
CA GLU A 57 1.65 -7.80 -3.38
C GLU A 57 2.54 -8.89 -3.97
N ALA A 58 2.36 -9.21 -5.26
CA ALA A 58 3.15 -10.25 -5.93
C ALA A 58 4.65 -9.87 -6.06
N PRO A 59 5.03 -8.70 -6.61
CA PRO A 59 6.44 -8.38 -6.78
C PRO A 59 7.18 -8.21 -5.44
N VAL A 60 6.61 -7.52 -4.45
CA VAL A 60 7.29 -7.31 -3.15
C VAL A 60 7.45 -8.62 -2.39
N ARG A 61 6.42 -9.49 -2.41
CA ARG A 61 6.53 -10.82 -1.80
C ARG A 61 7.65 -11.63 -2.44
N ALA A 62 7.74 -11.67 -3.76
CA ALA A 62 8.78 -12.42 -4.46
C ALA A 62 10.18 -11.88 -4.12
N LEU A 63 10.36 -10.56 -4.10
CA LEU A 63 11.62 -9.91 -3.71
C LEU A 63 12.05 -10.30 -2.30
N LEU A 64 11.15 -10.18 -1.32
CA LEU A 64 11.45 -10.53 0.06
C LEU A 64 11.73 -12.03 0.24
N GLN A 65 10.99 -12.91 -0.45
CA GLN A 65 11.23 -14.35 -0.43
C GLN A 65 12.61 -14.70 -0.98
N ASN A 66 13.03 -14.06 -2.08
CA ASN A 66 14.33 -14.31 -2.70
C ASN A 66 15.50 -13.75 -1.88
N ALA A 67 15.27 -12.66 -1.13
CA ALA A 67 16.30 -12.05 -0.28
C ALA A 67 16.46 -12.75 1.08
N GLY A 68 15.45 -13.49 1.52
CA GLY A 68 15.46 -14.14 2.83
C GLY A 68 16.30 -15.41 2.90
N PRO A 69 16.87 -15.72 4.08
CA PRO A 69 17.53 -16.99 4.31
C PRO A 69 16.51 -18.15 4.29
N GLU A 70 17.02 -19.38 4.16
CA GLU A 70 16.20 -20.58 4.32
C GLU A 70 15.49 -20.57 5.68
N GLY A 71 14.20 -20.95 5.69
CA GLY A 71 13.36 -20.93 6.89
C GLY A 71 12.68 -19.59 7.18
N SER A 72 13.04 -18.51 6.49
CA SER A 72 12.31 -17.24 6.58
C SER A 72 10.95 -17.29 5.88
N ARG A 73 10.03 -16.41 6.30
CA ARG A 73 8.67 -16.30 5.76
C ARG A 73 8.28 -14.84 5.53
N VAL A 74 7.48 -14.62 4.49
CA VAL A 74 6.91 -13.31 4.19
C VAL A 74 5.46 -13.23 4.63
N ILE A 75 5.19 -12.29 5.52
CA ILE A 75 3.88 -11.99 6.09
C ILE A 75 3.34 -10.73 5.41
N SER A 76 2.15 -10.83 4.80
CA SER A 76 1.45 -9.64 4.31
C SER A 76 0.59 -9.06 5.42
N GLU A 77 0.93 -7.87 5.86
CA GLU A 77 0.19 -7.16 6.91
C GLU A 77 -1.05 -6.50 6.32
N PRO A 78 -2.21 -6.61 6.96
CA PRO A 78 -3.42 -5.95 6.49
C PRO A 78 -3.24 -4.42 6.46
N LEU A 79 -4.11 -3.75 5.70
CA LEU A 79 -4.21 -2.30 5.70
C LEU A 79 -4.51 -1.81 7.12
N ARG A 80 -3.65 -0.96 7.66
CA ARG A 80 -3.81 -0.42 9.01
C ARG A 80 -3.47 1.08 9.02
N PRO A 81 -4.13 1.88 9.87
CA PRO A 81 -3.67 3.22 10.15
C PRO A 81 -2.39 3.17 11.01
N ALA A 82 -1.56 4.20 10.88
CA ALA A 82 -0.39 4.45 11.70
C ALA A 82 -0.28 5.94 12.00
N LEU A 83 0.51 6.28 13.02
CA LEU A 83 0.81 7.67 13.33
C LEU A 83 1.79 8.20 12.27
N ALA A 84 1.47 9.37 11.72
CA ALA A 84 2.37 10.16 10.90
C ALA A 84 3.18 11.12 11.80
N PRO A 85 4.35 11.61 11.35
CA PRO A 85 5.02 12.72 12.01
C PRO A 85 4.07 13.90 12.23
N GLY A 86 4.17 14.59 13.36
CA GLY A 86 3.29 15.73 13.66
C GLY A 86 1.87 15.39 14.10
N ALA A 87 1.64 14.17 14.63
CA ALA A 87 0.35 13.69 15.15
C ALA A 87 -0.77 13.52 14.09
N GLY A 88 -0.40 13.46 12.81
CA GLY A 88 -1.31 13.07 11.73
C GLY A 88 -1.55 11.56 11.70
N ARG A 89 -2.48 11.13 10.83
CA ARG A 89 -2.73 9.71 10.53
C ARG A 89 -2.26 9.40 9.11
N ARG A 90 -1.67 8.22 8.94
CA ARG A 90 -1.33 7.65 7.63
C ARG A 90 -1.90 6.25 7.51
N TRP A 91 -2.18 5.82 6.30
CA TRP A 91 -2.61 4.46 6.00
C TRP A 91 -1.46 3.69 5.37
N GLN A 92 -1.23 2.46 5.84
CA GLN A 92 -0.14 1.64 5.33
C GLN A 92 -0.58 0.22 4.98
N ARG A 93 0.03 -0.30 3.92
CA ARG A 93 0.11 -1.74 3.59
C ARG A 93 1.57 -2.14 3.68
N ALA A 94 1.83 -3.33 4.22
CA ALA A 94 3.20 -3.75 4.46
C ALA A 94 3.41 -5.24 4.30
N TRP A 95 4.67 -5.59 4.09
CA TRP A 95 5.18 -6.95 3.99
C TRP A 95 6.39 -7.09 4.87
N THR A 96 6.38 -8.12 5.70
CA THR A 96 7.42 -8.38 6.69
C THR A 96 8.06 -9.72 6.39
N LEU A 97 9.35 -9.72 6.11
CA LEU A 97 10.19 -10.90 6.10
C LEU A 97 10.66 -11.16 7.52
N ALA A 98 10.40 -12.36 8.03
CA ALA A 98 10.78 -12.75 9.38
C ALA A 98 11.20 -14.22 9.43
N ASP A 99 12.05 -14.55 10.39
CA ASP A 99 12.41 -15.92 10.77
C ASP A 99 12.18 -16.11 12.29
N ASP A 100 12.72 -17.19 12.85
CA ASP A 100 12.59 -17.50 14.28
C ASP A 100 13.35 -16.49 15.18
N SER A 101 14.28 -15.70 14.63
CA SER A 101 15.01 -14.66 15.35
C SER A 101 14.27 -13.31 15.38
N GLY A 102 13.34 -13.10 14.45
CA GLY A 102 12.49 -11.91 14.41
C GLY A 102 12.30 -11.35 13.01
N VAL A 103 12.06 -10.04 12.94
CA VAL A 103 11.89 -9.31 11.68
C VAL A 103 13.26 -9.07 11.05
N LEU A 104 13.42 -9.52 9.80
CA LEU A 104 14.64 -9.35 9.01
C LEU A 104 14.56 -8.12 8.12
N ASN A 105 13.40 -7.89 7.50
CA ASN A 105 13.14 -6.76 6.60
C ASN A 105 11.64 -6.45 6.61
N ARG A 106 11.30 -5.17 6.49
CA ARG A 106 9.91 -4.74 6.36
C ARG A 106 9.76 -3.65 5.31
N VAL A 107 8.92 -3.93 4.32
CA VAL A 107 8.53 -2.98 3.27
C VAL A 107 7.15 -2.43 3.60
N SER A 108 6.97 -1.10 3.55
CA SER A 108 5.64 -0.49 3.60
C SER A 108 5.41 0.50 2.47
N VAL A 109 4.14 0.56 2.06
CA VAL A 109 3.62 1.63 1.22
C VAL A 109 2.58 2.39 2.02
N GLU A 110 2.70 3.70 2.02
CA GLU A 110 2.10 4.60 2.98
C GLU A 110 1.52 5.81 2.26
N VAL A 111 0.37 6.28 2.73
CA VAL A 111 -0.23 7.54 2.27
C VAL A 111 -0.72 8.30 3.50
N GLU A 112 -0.31 9.55 3.64
CA GLU A 112 -0.74 10.39 4.76
C GLU A 112 -2.15 10.95 4.51
N GLU A 113 -2.94 11.16 5.57
CA GLU A 113 -4.27 11.76 5.40
C GLU A 113 -4.19 13.26 5.12
N HIS A 114 -3.13 13.94 5.58
CA HIS A 114 -2.94 15.37 5.34
C HIS A 114 -2.54 15.68 3.90
N ASP A 115 -1.77 14.78 3.28
CA ASP A 115 -1.45 14.79 1.86
C ASP A 115 -1.83 13.44 1.24
N ASP A 116 -3.11 13.31 0.89
CA ASP A 116 -3.68 12.08 0.34
C ASP A 116 -3.38 11.87 -1.15
N SER A 117 -2.42 12.64 -1.69
CA SER A 117 -2.02 12.61 -3.09
C SER A 117 -0.74 11.81 -3.35
N GLU A 118 0.17 11.76 -2.38
CA GLU A 118 1.49 11.15 -2.53
C GLU A 118 1.57 9.76 -1.91
N VAL A 119 2.21 8.83 -2.62
CA VAL A 119 2.57 7.50 -2.11
C VAL A 119 4.01 7.55 -1.61
N VAL A 120 4.23 7.13 -0.37
CA VAL A 120 5.56 6.99 0.24
C VAL A 120 5.87 5.51 0.43
N VAL A 121 7.10 5.11 0.09
CA VAL A 121 7.57 3.72 0.24
C VAL A 121 8.72 3.69 1.22
N ARG A 122 8.67 2.75 2.16
CA ARG A 122 9.71 2.54 3.17
C ARG A 122 10.23 1.12 3.18
N VAL A 123 11.51 1.00 3.50
CA VAL A 123 12.15 -0.26 3.91
C VAL A 123 12.78 -0.03 5.27
N ASP A 124 12.43 -0.88 6.24
CA ASP A 124 12.88 -0.80 7.64
C ASP A 124 12.72 0.61 8.25
N GLY A 125 11.63 1.28 7.88
CA GLY A 125 11.28 2.62 8.35
C GLY A 125 11.96 3.77 7.60
N SER A 126 12.92 3.50 6.72
CA SER A 126 13.58 4.52 5.90
C SER A 126 12.81 4.77 4.61
N VAL A 127 12.58 6.04 4.24
CA VAL A 127 11.97 6.39 2.94
C VAL A 127 12.95 6.04 1.84
N ILE A 128 12.51 5.19 0.91
CA ILE A 128 13.30 4.80 -0.27
C ILE A 128 12.77 5.43 -1.56
N GLY A 129 11.52 5.88 -1.54
CA GLY A 129 10.89 6.51 -2.70
C GLY A 129 9.56 7.14 -2.34
N GLN A 130 9.16 8.11 -3.15
CA GLN A 130 7.86 8.74 -3.08
C GLN A 130 7.41 9.13 -4.49
N GLY A 131 6.10 9.25 -4.68
CA GLY A 131 5.57 9.69 -5.97
C GLY A 131 4.07 9.92 -5.93
N ILE A 132 3.62 10.88 -6.74
CA ILE A 132 2.20 11.15 -6.93
C ILE A 132 1.72 10.31 -8.12
N PRO A 133 0.74 9.41 -7.94
CA PRO A 133 0.24 8.62 -9.04
C PRO A 133 -0.37 9.50 -10.15
N PRO A 134 -0.19 9.16 -11.43
CA PRO A 134 -0.59 10.02 -12.55
C PRO A 134 -2.10 10.31 -12.60
N TRP A 135 -2.95 9.37 -12.12
CA TRP A 135 -4.40 9.57 -12.01
C TRP A 135 -4.83 10.45 -10.83
N ILE A 136 -3.90 10.87 -9.98
CA ILE A 136 -4.14 11.89 -8.96
C ILE A 136 -3.85 13.29 -9.54
N GLN A 137 -2.83 13.42 -10.40
CA GLN A 137 -2.41 14.70 -10.98
C GLN A 137 -3.31 15.19 -12.14
N GLY A 138 -3.87 14.28 -12.96
CA GLY A 138 -4.44 14.69 -14.26
C GLY A 138 -5.74 14.02 -14.74
N GLY A 139 -6.33 13.06 -14.01
CA GLY A 139 -7.57 12.40 -14.47
C GLY A 139 -7.59 10.90 -14.20
N THR A 140 -8.20 10.07 -15.06
CA THR A 140 -8.33 8.63 -14.79
C THR A 140 -7.00 7.87 -14.82
N GLY A 141 -5.96 8.40 -15.48
CA GLY A 141 -4.70 7.69 -15.75
C GLY A 141 -4.90 6.48 -16.66
N SER A 142 -4.09 6.35 -17.71
CA SER A 142 -4.12 5.17 -18.58
C SER A 142 -3.63 3.93 -17.82
N GLU A 143 -3.97 2.74 -18.30
CA GLU A 143 -3.44 1.49 -17.73
C GLU A 143 -1.91 1.39 -17.87
N GLU A 144 -1.36 2.04 -18.89
CA GLU A 144 0.08 2.18 -19.10
C GLU A 144 0.71 3.08 -18.05
N GLU A 145 0.16 4.27 -17.81
CA GLU A 145 0.64 5.17 -16.74
C GLU A 145 0.54 4.51 -15.35
N ARG A 146 -0.52 3.72 -15.13
CA ARG A 146 -0.67 2.92 -13.90
C ARG A 146 0.39 1.84 -13.78
N ARG A 147 0.72 1.18 -14.89
CA ARG A 147 1.78 0.18 -14.96
C ARG A 147 3.14 0.79 -14.68
N ASP A 148 3.47 1.85 -15.37
CA ASP A 148 4.79 2.45 -15.30
C ASP A 148 5.05 2.98 -13.88
N PHE A 149 4.02 3.56 -13.23
CA PHE A 149 4.11 3.97 -11.83
C PHE A 149 4.33 2.80 -10.85
N ARG A 150 3.57 1.69 -10.98
CA ARG A 150 3.77 0.51 -10.11
C ARG A 150 5.14 -0.15 -10.33
N GLU A 151 5.60 -0.19 -11.58
CA GLU A 151 6.90 -0.78 -11.94
C GLU A 151 8.05 0.07 -11.41
N ALA A 152 7.96 1.40 -11.50
CA ALA A 152 8.94 2.31 -10.90
C ALA A 152 9.07 2.11 -9.38
N ILE A 153 7.96 1.94 -8.68
CA ILE A 153 7.96 1.66 -7.24
C ILE A 153 8.53 0.26 -6.94
N ALA A 154 8.12 -0.77 -7.68
CA ALA A 154 8.64 -2.12 -7.48
C ALA A 154 10.16 -2.19 -7.73
N HIS A 155 10.64 -1.51 -8.77
CA HIS A 155 12.06 -1.41 -9.09
C HIS A 155 12.85 -0.69 -7.99
N SER A 156 12.28 0.39 -7.45
CA SER A 156 12.84 1.09 -6.29
C SER A 156 13.01 0.12 -5.11
N ILE A 157 11.99 -0.64 -4.76
CA ILE A 157 12.05 -1.64 -3.66
C ILE A 157 13.13 -2.70 -3.94
N GLU A 158 13.20 -3.21 -5.18
CA GLU A 158 14.21 -4.19 -5.61
C GLU A 158 15.65 -3.68 -5.41
N GLN A 159 15.95 -2.43 -5.77
CA GLN A 159 17.29 -1.87 -5.61
C GLN A 159 17.74 -1.89 -4.14
N VAL A 160 16.89 -1.41 -3.21
CA VAL A 160 17.21 -1.45 -1.77
C VAL A 160 17.38 -2.88 -1.27
N ILE A 161 16.41 -3.76 -1.56
CA ILE A 161 16.43 -5.14 -1.03
C ILE A 161 17.63 -5.94 -1.55
N SER A 162 18.03 -5.72 -2.80
CA SER A 162 19.18 -6.41 -3.41
C SER A 162 20.54 -5.82 -3.03
N GLY A 163 20.58 -4.77 -2.20
CA GLY A 163 21.83 -4.13 -1.77
C GLY A 163 22.47 -3.24 -2.84
N ARG A 164 21.69 -2.77 -3.82
CA ARG A 164 22.12 -1.80 -4.82
C ARG A 164 21.63 -0.41 -4.39
N GLU A 165 22.54 0.44 -3.91
CA GLU A 165 22.27 1.81 -3.45
C GLU A 165 21.37 2.62 -4.41
N PHE A 166 20.51 3.47 -3.84
CA PHE A 166 19.69 4.42 -4.61
C PHE A 166 20.50 5.60 -5.13
N VAL A 167 20.29 5.90 -6.42
CA VAL A 167 20.41 7.24 -6.99
C VAL A 167 19.03 7.91 -6.91
N ARG A 168 18.96 9.11 -6.31
CA ARG A 168 17.75 9.97 -6.33
C ARG A 168 17.35 10.27 -7.77
N VAL A 169 16.11 9.96 -8.15
CA VAL A 169 15.46 10.59 -9.31
C VAL A 169 14.79 11.87 -8.81
N LEU A 170 15.27 13.02 -9.30
CA LEU A 170 14.72 14.36 -9.07
C LEU A 170 13.55 14.63 -10.01
#